data_AF-A0A6N2E5U5-F1
#
_entry.id   AF-A0A6N2E5U5-F1
#
_cell.length_a   1.000
_cell.length_b   1.000
_cell.length_c   1.000
_cell.angle_alpha   90.00
_cell.angle_beta   90.00
_cell.angle_gamma   90.00
#
_symmetry.space_group_name_H-M   'P 1'
#
loop_
_entity.id
_entity.type
_entity.pdbx_description
1 polymer ?
#
loop_
_entity_poly.entity_id
_entity_poly.type
_entity_poly.pdbx_seq_one_letter_code
_entity_poly.pdbx_strand_id
1 'polypeptide(L)'
;MISWAEARRQEGLKQGLEQGIEQGIEQGLNEGLVTALLRLVERKFSVTEAERERIRAVSDPDKLQAALDEIIEPGATLDSVLKHLG
;
A
#
# COMPACT_ATOMS: atom_id res chain seq x y z
N MET A 1 17.01 34.35 24.53
CA MET A 1 17.67 33.05 24.83
C MET A 1 16.54 32.03 24.95
N ILE A 2 16.43 31.09 24.01
CA ILE A 2 15.37 30.07 24.07
C ILE A 2 15.69 29.11 25.22
N SER A 3 14.68 28.76 26.03
CA SER A 3 14.84 27.79 27.12
C SER A 3 15.06 26.39 26.55
N TRP A 4 15.94 25.60 27.16
CA TRP A 4 16.11 24.18 26.85
C TRP A 4 14.81 23.37 26.89
N ALA A 5 13.83 23.79 27.71
CA ALA A 5 12.51 23.18 27.74
C ALA A 5 11.69 23.47 26.47
N GLU A 6 11.82 24.68 25.93
CA GLU A 6 11.14 25.09 24.69
C GLU A 6 11.77 24.37 23.48
N ALA A 7 13.09 24.27 23.45
CA ALA A 7 13.83 23.56 22.40
C ALA A 7 13.42 22.08 22.33
N ARG A 8 13.38 21.37 23.48
CA ARG A 8 12.93 19.97 23.52
C ARG A 8 11.47 19.79 23.12
N ARG A 9 10.59 20.73 23.47
CA ARG A 9 9.19 20.66 23.04
C ARG A 9 9.07 20.78 21.52
N GLN A 10 9.78 21.73 20.92
CA GLN A 10 9.79 21.92 19.47
C GLN A 10 10.37 20.71 18.74
N GLU A 11 11.45 20.13 19.27
CA GLU A 11 12.06 18.93 18.70
C GLU A 11 11.13 17.72 18.77
N GLY A 12 10.47 17.49 19.91
CA GLY A 12 9.50 16.40 20.05
C GLY A 12 8.29 16.55 19.12
N LEU A 13 7.78 17.78 18.95
CA LEU A 13 6.71 18.06 17.99
C LEU A 13 7.15 17.81 16.55
N LYS A 14 8.37 18.23 16.19
CA LYS A 14 8.94 18.02 14.86
C LYS A 14 9.10 16.52 14.57
N GLN A 15 9.71 15.76 15.48
CA GLN A 15 9.90 14.32 15.33
C GLN A 15 8.57 13.57 15.24
N GLY A 16 7.59 13.91 16.08
CA GLY A 16 6.27 13.29 16.03
C GLY A 16 5.53 13.59 14.72
N LEU A 17 5.64 14.82 14.21
CA LEU A 17 5.07 15.18 12.92
C LEU A 17 5.76 14.46 11.75
N GLU A 18 7.08 14.40 11.74
CA GLU A 18 7.86 13.69 10.72
C GLU A 18 7.49 12.21 10.67
N GLN A 19 7.46 11.53 11.83
CA GLN A 19 7.06 10.12 11.91
C GLN A 19 5.61 9.89 11.50
N GLY A 20 4.69 10.77 11.90
CA GLY A 20 3.28 10.67 11.54
C GLY A 20 3.05 10.85 10.03
N ILE A 21 3.78 11.78 9.39
CA ILE A 21 3.71 11.99 7.95
C ILE A 21 4.27 10.78 7.21
N GLU A 22 5.44 10.27 7.61
CA GLU A 22 6.08 9.11 6.98
C GLU A 22 5.16 7.88 7.03
N GLN A 23 4.64 7.54 8.21
CA GLN A 23 3.70 6.42 8.38
C GLN A 23 2.42 6.61 7.58
N GLY A 24 1.87 7.83 7.56
CA GLY A 24 0.66 8.13 6.79
C GLY A 24 0.86 8.00 5.28
N ILE A 25 2.03 8.39 4.76
CA ILE A 25 2.37 8.23 3.34
C ILE A 25 2.53 6.74 2.99
N GLU A 26 3.25 5.97 3.79
CA GLU A 26 3.44 4.53 3.56
C GLU A 26 2.11 3.77 3.56
N GLN A 27 1.25 4.04 4.57
CA GLN A 27 -0.09 3.42 4.65
C GLN A 27 -0.95 3.82 3.46
N GLY A 28 -1.00 5.12 3.12
CA GLY A 28 -1.79 5.62 2.00
C GLY A 28 -1.34 5.05 0.65
N LEU A 29 -0.03 4.86 0.45
CA LEU A 29 0.51 4.22 -0.75
C LEU A 29 0.05 2.77 -0.85
N ASN A 30 0.19 1.99 0.24
CA ASN A 30 -0.21 0.59 0.24
C ASN A 30 -1.72 0.43 0.02
N GLU A 31 -2.56 1.20 0.72
CA GLU A 31 -4.02 1.19 0.53
C GLU A 31 -4.43 1.58 -0.90
N GLY A 32 -3.73 2.55 -1.48
CA GLY A 32 -3.93 2.98 -2.86
C GLY A 32 -3.63 1.87 -3.86
N LEU A 33 -2.51 1.15 -3.68
CA LEU A 33 -2.11 0.03 -4.53
C LEU A 33 -3.10 -1.15 -4.41
N VAL A 34 -3.49 -1.53 -3.19
CA VAL A 34 -4.52 -2.56 -2.94
C VAL A 34 -5.83 -2.19 -3.65
N THR A 35 -6.29 -0.95 -3.49
CA THR A 35 -7.54 -0.47 -4.09
C THR A 35 -7.48 -0.48 -5.61
N ALA A 36 -6.36 -0.04 -6.18
CA ALA A 36 -6.14 -0.06 -7.62
C ALA A 36 -6.15 -1.50 -8.16
N LEU A 37 -5.45 -2.42 -7.49
CA LEU A 37 -5.37 -3.81 -7.91
C LEU A 37 -6.73 -4.49 -7.87
N LEU A 38 -7.48 -4.35 -6.77
CA LEU A 38 -8.85 -4.87 -6.66
C LEU A 38 -9.74 -4.37 -7.80
N ARG A 39 -9.70 -3.06 -8.08
CA ARG A 39 -10.51 -2.46 -9.14
C ARG A 39 -10.17 -3.03 -10.52
N LEU A 40 -8.90 -3.26 -10.82
CA LEU A 40 -8.48 -3.83 -12.11
C LEU A 40 -8.82 -5.33 -12.20
N VAL A 41 -8.59 -6.08 -11.13
CA VAL A 41 -8.91 -7.51 -11.04
C VAL A 41 -10.41 -7.75 -11.23
N GLU A 42 -11.27 -6.96 -10.58
CA GLU A 42 -12.74 -7.06 -10.74
C GLU A 42 -13.24 -6.68 -12.12
N ARG A 43 -12.52 -5.82 -12.86
CA ARG A 43 -12.90 -5.43 -14.22
C ARG A 43 -12.44 -6.43 -15.27
N LYS A 44 -11.27 -7.05 -15.08
CA LYS A 44 -10.68 -7.98 -16.07
C LYS A 44 -11.09 -9.43 -15.80
N PHE A 45 -11.34 -9.80 -14.55
CA PHE A 45 -11.60 -11.16 -14.12
C PHE A 45 -12.84 -11.24 -13.22
N SER A 46 -13.37 -12.45 -13.06
CA SER A 46 -14.33 -12.74 -11.99
C SER A 46 -13.56 -13.15 -10.75
N VAL A 47 -13.76 -12.43 -9.64
CA VAL A 47 -13.05 -12.65 -8.37
C VAL A 47 -14.02 -13.04 -7.28
N THR A 48 -13.59 -13.97 -6.45
CA THR A 48 -14.26 -14.43 -5.23
C THR A 48 -13.91 -13.54 -4.04
N GLU A 49 -14.67 -13.61 -2.94
CA GLU A 49 -14.32 -12.90 -1.71
C GLU A 49 -12.97 -13.35 -1.12
N ALA A 50 -12.63 -14.63 -1.23
CA ALA A 50 -11.34 -15.15 -0.74
C ALA A 50 -10.15 -14.49 -1.47
N GLU A 51 -10.27 -14.25 -2.77
CA GLU A 51 -9.22 -13.59 -3.56
C GLU A 51 -9.12 -12.10 -3.23
N ARG A 52 -10.25 -11.45 -2.94
CA ARG A 52 -10.27 -10.07 -2.45
C ARG A 52 -9.58 -9.93 -1.10
N GLU A 53 -9.87 -10.83 -0.17
CA GLU A 53 -9.22 -10.86 1.14
C GLU A 53 -7.72 -11.09 1.01
N ARG A 54 -7.30 -12.00 0.12
CA ARG A 54 -5.88 -12.22 -0.17
C ARG A 54 -5.19 -10.94 -0.64
N ILE A 55 -5.80 -10.18 -1.56
CA ILE A 55 -5.24 -8.90 -2.03
C ILE A 55 -5.16 -7.86 -0.89
N ARG A 56 -6.21 -7.76 -0.05
CA ARG A 56 -6.25 -6.82 1.08
C ARG A 56 -5.25 -7.15 2.19
N ALA A 57 -4.87 -8.42 2.33
CA ALA A 57 -3.91 -8.86 3.33
C ALA A 57 -2.45 -8.51 2.97
N VAL A 58 -2.20 -8.02 1.74
CA VAL A 58 -0.85 -7.66 1.30
C VAL A 58 -0.48 -6.27 1.81
N SER A 59 0.65 -6.21 2.50
CA SER A 59 1.26 -4.95 2.98
C SER A 59 2.58 -4.62 2.29
N ASP A 60 2.95 -5.41 1.28
CA ASP A 60 4.18 -5.27 0.52
C ASP A 60 3.89 -4.52 -0.80
N PRO A 61 4.29 -3.24 -0.92
CA PRO A 61 4.01 -2.42 -2.09
C PRO A 61 4.62 -2.98 -3.39
N ASP A 62 5.78 -3.64 -3.30
CA ASP A 62 6.49 -4.16 -4.47
C ASP A 62 5.73 -5.34 -5.08
N LYS A 63 5.17 -6.21 -4.22
CA LYS A 63 4.28 -7.30 -4.67
C LYS A 63 3.01 -6.79 -5.32
N LEU A 64 2.40 -5.75 -4.75
CA LEU A 64 1.21 -5.13 -5.32
C LEU A 64 1.51 -4.47 -6.67
N GLN A 65 2.66 -3.80 -6.81
CA GLN A 65 3.09 -3.23 -8.09
C GLN A 65 3.36 -4.32 -9.14
N ALA A 66 4.06 -5.40 -8.78
CA ALA A 66 4.26 -6.52 -9.71
C ALA A 66 2.93 -7.14 -10.18
N ALA A 67 1.95 -7.27 -9.29
CA ALA A 67 0.61 -7.73 -9.64
C ALA A 67 -0.15 -6.74 -10.54
N LEU A 68 0.04 -5.43 -10.35
CA LEU A 68 -0.52 -4.36 -11.20
C LEU A 68 0.14 -4.32 -12.59
N ASP A 69 1.42 -4.64 -12.68
CA ASP A 69 2.10 -4.72 -13.98
C ASP A 69 1.67 -5.99 -14.73
N GLU A 70 1.56 -7.12 -14.04
CA GLU A 70 1.06 -8.36 -14.63
C GLU A 70 -0.38 -8.20 -15.15
N ILE A 71 -1.27 -7.50 -14.44
CA ILE A 71 -2.69 -7.45 -14.85
C ILE A 71 -2.93 -6.75 -16.18
N ILE A 72 -2.07 -5.82 -16.59
CA ILE A 72 -2.22 -5.13 -17.87
C ILE A 72 -1.75 -5.98 -19.05
N GLU A 73 -0.99 -7.06 -18.80
CA GLU A 73 -0.48 -7.92 -19.86
C GLU A 73 -1.61 -8.67 -20.60
N PRO A 74 -1.55 -8.78 -21.94
CA PRO A 74 -2.62 -9.40 -22.74
C PRO A 74 -2.93 -10.86 -22.37
N GLY A 75 -1.92 -11.60 -21.87
CA GLY A 75 -2.04 -13.00 -21.47
C GLY A 75 -2.26 -13.22 -19.97
N ALA A 76 -2.45 -12.16 -19.19
CA ALA A 76 -2.55 -12.26 -17.74
C ALA A 76 -3.77 -13.07 -17.30
N THR A 77 -3.57 -13.87 -16.26
CA THR A 77 -4.63 -14.66 -15.62
C THR A 77 -4.77 -14.24 -14.16
N LEU A 78 -5.92 -14.53 -13.55
CA LEU A 78 -6.11 -14.25 -12.12
C LEU A 78 -5.07 -14.99 -11.26
N ASP A 79 -4.78 -16.25 -11.60
CA ASP A 79 -3.76 -17.04 -10.90
C ASP A 79 -2.35 -16.46 -11.05
N SER A 80 -1.97 -15.97 -12.24
CA SER A 80 -0.64 -15.35 -12.44
C SER A 80 -0.49 -14.05 -11.64
N VAL A 81 -1.52 -13.21 -11.61
CA VAL A 81 -1.54 -11.98 -10.78
C VAL A 81 -1.43 -12.32 -9.29
N LEU A 82 -2.24 -13.27 -8.80
CA LEU A 82 -2.27 -13.62 -7.37
C LEU A 82 -0.97 -14.31 -6.90
N LYS A 83 -0.20 -14.96 -7.78
CA LYS A 83 1.11 -15.54 -7.44
C LYS A 83 2.12 -14.50 -6.96
N HIS A 84 2.03 -13.26 -7.45
CA HIS A 84 2.91 -12.19 -6.98
C HIS A 84 2.67 -11.82 -5.50
N LEU A 85 1.49 -12.13 -4.97
CA LEU A 85 1.08 -11.72 -3.63
C LEU A 85 1.57 -12.66 -2.51
N GLY A 86 2.09 -13.84 -2.87
CA GLY A 86 2.45 -14.91 -1.92
C GLY A 86 1.31 -15.90 -1.75
#